data_AF-A0A3P9L859-F1
#
_entry.id   AF-A0A3P9L859-F1
#
_cell.length_a   1.000
_cell.length_b   1.000
_cell.length_c   1.000
_cell.angle_alpha   90.00
_cell.angle_beta   90.00
_cell.angle_gamma   90.00
#
_symmetry.space_group_name_H-M   'P 1'
#
loop_
_entity.id
_entity.type
_entity.pdbx_description
1 polymer ?
#
loop_
_entity_poly.entity_id
_entity_poly.type
_entity_poly.pdbx_seq_one_letter_code
_entity_poly.pdbx_strand_id
1 'polypeptide(L)'
;MAAEDEIQLLKIQLREKEELVHKAGQAGLDLLNQQMELQSKLEEQRIEMTNALEALEQEKYSLQREVELKTRMLDSLQSDYESFKNQQKQQLQNQQQHLERSHSSAQSELHNKLLRLQSDLDKSQLNEKQLIHKLEVQTETLNNKMEELRALNEQTQSSMTSEMMEVQLKVMELETVKAELEQDIQESRYQQQQLELAVCTLQRQLQRVTEEKEEREKEAVSWFNALEKCRELNRDLQVQLDQALREAQDPNRKGNSLFAELEDRRAEMERQLISMKVQHQSLQKLHAFSKQQMQRMKVQIATLMQLQGSRADPAQLERLQSMLSEKNSEIHNLMTKLQRLEKVEMLLKSQPSNPAPADAGDGRDETYYTDLLKMKLSDTVKDAERLGDELSLQRMKSLSESQRALELERKLFTSERLLKQAQSDKIKLQLRIEELQHKYEPNDGKRNPQKRKKEKLPVDVLPPPEESSCVKAQQVVAMTSNIKSEDAEASICPAEMKTSTHDPEPRPAKCVRISEDDGVVAPNPSSAPADLKVKTEPDENLPQNKSAARKRKPVETIHVTSSSSMENQCAQQ
;
A
#
# COMPACT_ATOMS: atom_id res chain seq x y z
N MET A 1 -4.26 -99.27 18.81
CA MET A 1 -5.38 -99.44 17.85
C MET A 1 -6.35 -98.27 18.04
N ALA A 2 -7.68 -98.46 18.02
CA ALA A 2 -8.71 -97.42 17.90
C ALA A 2 -8.36 -95.97 18.37
N ALA A 3 -7.98 -95.77 19.64
CA ALA A 3 -7.66 -94.44 20.17
C ALA A 3 -6.39 -93.80 19.55
N GLU A 4 -5.41 -94.59 19.12
CA GLU A 4 -4.21 -94.12 18.44
C GLU A 4 -4.48 -93.76 16.98
N ASP A 5 -5.41 -94.48 16.33
CA ASP A 5 -5.87 -94.22 14.97
C ASP A 5 -6.70 -92.91 14.92
N GLU A 6 -7.55 -92.67 15.92
CA GLU A 6 -8.29 -91.43 16.11
C GLU A 6 -7.35 -90.23 16.40
N ILE A 7 -6.31 -90.41 17.22
CA ILE A 7 -5.27 -89.40 17.46
C ILE A 7 -4.48 -89.10 16.16
N GLN A 8 -4.24 -90.08 15.30
CA GLN A 8 -3.60 -89.85 14.00
C GLN A 8 -4.51 -89.06 13.04
N LEU A 9 -5.81 -89.39 12.99
CA LEU A 9 -6.79 -88.64 12.19
C LEU A 9 -6.90 -87.18 12.64
N LEU A 10 -6.95 -86.93 13.95
CA LEU A 10 -6.96 -85.57 14.51
C LEU A 10 -5.66 -84.80 14.18
N LYS A 11 -4.50 -85.47 14.17
CA LYS A 11 -3.21 -84.89 13.73
C LYS A 11 -3.10 -84.65 12.22
N ILE A 12 -3.94 -85.28 11.39
CA ILE A 12 -4.07 -84.96 9.97
C ILE A 12 -4.98 -83.74 9.82
N GLN A 13 -6.18 -83.77 10.39
CA GLN A 13 -7.14 -82.65 10.35
C GLN A 13 -6.60 -81.35 10.96
N LEU A 14 -5.73 -81.43 11.98
CA LEU A 14 -5.05 -80.26 12.53
C LEU A 14 -4.11 -79.63 11.51
N ARG A 15 -3.25 -80.43 10.86
CA ARG A 15 -2.32 -79.94 9.81
C ARG A 15 -3.05 -79.40 8.60
N GLU A 16 -4.14 -80.05 8.16
CA GLU A 16 -4.99 -79.53 7.08
C GLU A 16 -5.58 -78.16 7.43
N LYS A 17 -6.02 -77.97 8.69
CA LYS A 17 -6.51 -76.66 9.18
C LYS A 17 -5.39 -75.63 9.31
N GLU A 18 -4.21 -76.02 9.81
CA GLU A 18 -3.02 -75.14 9.88
C GLU A 18 -2.58 -74.70 8.49
N GLU A 19 -2.56 -75.60 7.50
CA GLU A 19 -2.31 -75.28 6.10
C GLU A 19 -3.39 -74.35 5.52
N LEU A 20 -4.67 -74.57 5.80
CA LEU A 20 -5.76 -73.70 5.34
C LEU A 20 -5.68 -72.30 5.97
N VAL A 21 -5.33 -72.21 7.26
CA VAL A 21 -5.09 -70.95 7.97
C VAL A 21 -3.87 -70.23 7.39
N HIS A 22 -2.78 -70.94 7.08
CA HIS A 22 -1.60 -70.36 6.44
C HIS A 22 -1.91 -69.87 5.01
N LYS A 23 -2.67 -70.64 4.22
CA LYS A 23 -3.10 -70.26 2.86
C LYS A 23 -4.03 -69.04 2.89
N ALA A 24 -4.96 -68.98 3.84
CA ALA A 24 -5.83 -67.81 4.06
C ALA A 24 -5.07 -66.58 4.55
N GLY A 25 -4.12 -66.75 5.48
CA GLY A 25 -3.25 -65.67 5.96
C GLY A 25 -2.35 -65.11 4.87
N GLN A 26 -1.80 -65.98 4.01
CA GLN A 26 -1.00 -65.57 2.86
C GLN A 26 -1.85 -64.84 1.80
N ALA A 27 -3.03 -65.37 1.44
CA ALA A 27 -3.96 -64.67 0.54
C ALA A 27 -4.42 -63.30 1.09
N GLY A 28 -4.58 -63.18 2.42
CA GLY A 28 -4.85 -61.90 3.09
C GLY A 28 -3.68 -60.92 3.04
N LEU A 29 -2.44 -61.41 3.16
CA LEU A 29 -1.23 -60.61 2.99
C LEU A 29 -1.05 -60.16 1.53
N ASP A 30 -1.28 -61.05 0.56
CA ASP A 30 -1.20 -60.73 -0.87
C ASP A 30 -2.26 -59.68 -1.26
N LEU A 31 -3.47 -59.78 -0.72
CA LEU A 31 -4.52 -58.76 -0.90
C LEU A 31 -4.15 -57.42 -0.25
N LEU A 32 -3.54 -57.43 0.94
CA LEU A 32 -3.06 -56.22 1.61
C LEU A 32 -1.92 -55.54 0.82
N ASN A 33 -1.01 -56.32 0.24
CA ASN A 33 0.06 -55.84 -0.63
C ASN A 33 -0.51 -55.20 -1.91
N GLN A 34 -1.49 -55.86 -2.56
CA GLN A 34 -2.20 -55.30 -3.71
C GLN A 34 -2.95 -54.00 -3.36
N GLN A 35 -3.58 -53.93 -2.19
CA GLN A 35 -4.22 -52.71 -1.70
C GLN A 35 -3.20 -51.58 -1.47
N MET A 36 -2.03 -51.89 -0.93
CA MET A 36 -0.94 -50.93 -0.71
C MET A 36 -0.37 -50.42 -2.03
N GLU A 37 -0.15 -51.30 -3.02
CA GLU A 37 0.26 -50.90 -4.38
C GLU A 37 -0.76 -49.98 -5.05
N LEU A 38 -2.06 -50.30 -4.94
CA LEU A 38 -3.13 -49.46 -5.51
C LEU A 38 -3.22 -48.10 -4.79
N GLN A 39 -2.96 -48.05 -3.49
CA GLN A 39 -2.86 -46.79 -2.75
C GLN A 39 -1.64 -45.96 -3.17
N SER A 40 -0.48 -46.59 -3.38
CA SER A 40 0.71 -45.91 -3.91
C SER A 40 0.43 -45.29 -5.28
N LYS A 41 -0.08 -46.09 -6.23
CA LYS A 41 -0.41 -45.65 -7.59
C LYS A 41 -1.47 -44.53 -7.63
N LEU A 42 -2.44 -44.55 -6.72
CA LEU A 42 -3.43 -43.47 -6.58
C LEU A 42 -2.82 -42.18 -5.99
N GLU A 43 -1.86 -42.27 -5.07
CA GLU A 43 -1.21 -41.10 -4.49
C GLU A 43 -0.14 -40.52 -5.45
N GLU A 44 0.58 -41.37 -6.18
CA GLU A 44 1.42 -40.99 -7.32
C GLU A 44 0.61 -40.18 -8.34
N GLN A 45 -0.54 -40.69 -8.80
CA GLN A 45 -1.44 -39.97 -9.72
C GLN A 45 -1.97 -38.65 -9.14
N ARG A 46 -2.23 -38.58 -7.82
CA ARG A 46 -2.63 -37.32 -7.16
C ARG A 46 -1.51 -36.29 -7.15
N ILE A 47 -0.28 -36.72 -6.89
CA ILE A 47 0.91 -35.87 -6.91
C ILE A 47 1.16 -35.36 -8.33
N GLU A 48 1.11 -36.24 -9.34
CA GLU A 48 1.23 -35.86 -10.75
C GLU A 48 0.16 -34.84 -11.18
N MET A 49 -1.11 -35.09 -10.87
CA MET A 49 -2.21 -34.17 -11.18
C MET A 49 -2.10 -32.84 -10.43
N THR A 50 -1.60 -32.85 -9.18
CA THR A 50 -1.39 -31.62 -8.39
C THR A 50 -0.24 -30.80 -8.99
N ASN A 51 0.89 -31.42 -9.30
CA ASN A 51 2.02 -30.78 -9.97
C ASN A 51 1.62 -30.18 -11.33
N ALA A 52 0.78 -30.87 -12.10
CA ALA A 52 0.26 -30.38 -13.37
C ALA A 52 -0.67 -29.16 -13.21
N LEU A 53 -1.53 -29.16 -12.17
CA LEU A 53 -2.38 -28.00 -11.85
C LEU A 53 -1.53 -26.79 -11.39
N GLU A 54 -0.53 -27.01 -10.54
CA GLU A 54 0.38 -25.94 -10.09
C GLU A 54 1.19 -25.36 -11.25
N ALA A 55 1.66 -26.19 -12.19
CA ALA A 55 2.36 -25.74 -13.39
C ALA A 55 1.46 -24.88 -14.30
N LEU A 56 0.23 -25.36 -14.58
CA LEU A 56 -0.74 -24.62 -15.40
C LEU A 56 -1.19 -23.30 -14.74
N GLU A 57 -1.28 -23.25 -13.41
CA GLU A 57 -1.58 -22.01 -12.68
C GLU A 57 -0.40 -21.03 -12.73
N GLN A 58 0.84 -21.49 -12.62
CA GLN A 58 2.04 -20.67 -12.80
C GLN A 58 2.15 -20.11 -14.23
N GLU A 59 1.94 -20.95 -15.25
CA GLU A 59 1.91 -20.53 -16.66
C GLU A 59 0.81 -19.49 -16.91
N LYS A 60 -0.40 -19.72 -16.40
CA LYS A 60 -1.53 -18.78 -16.50
C LYS A 60 -1.19 -17.40 -15.91
N TYR A 61 -0.61 -17.34 -14.70
CA TYR A 61 -0.21 -16.06 -14.11
C TYR A 61 0.95 -15.39 -14.85
N SER A 62 1.88 -16.18 -15.38
CA SER A 62 2.99 -15.69 -16.21
C SER A 62 2.48 -15.04 -17.50
N LEU A 63 1.63 -15.76 -18.25
CA LEU A 63 1.01 -15.30 -19.50
C LEU A 63 0.09 -14.10 -19.27
N GLN A 64 -0.72 -14.10 -18.21
CA GLN A 64 -1.55 -12.94 -17.87
C GLN A 64 -0.68 -11.69 -17.64
N ARG A 65 0.42 -11.83 -16.89
CA ARG A 65 1.35 -10.71 -16.64
C ARG A 65 2.07 -10.25 -17.91
N GLU A 66 2.42 -11.17 -18.81
CA GLU A 66 3.00 -10.84 -20.11
C GLU A 66 2.00 -10.08 -21.00
N VAL A 67 0.73 -10.49 -21.03
CA VAL A 67 -0.35 -9.78 -21.73
C VAL A 67 -0.55 -8.39 -21.14
N GLU A 68 -0.65 -8.24 -19.82
CA GLU A 68 -0.77 -6.93 -19.15
C GLU A 68 0.40 -5.98 -19.50
N LEU A 69 1.63 -6.49 -19.62
CA LEU A 69 2.79 -5.70 -20.03
C LEU A 69 2.74 -5.33 -21.52
N LYS A 70 2.33 -6.26 -22.40
CA LYS A 70 2.15 -5.98 -23.83
C LYS A 70 1.04 -4.96 -24.08
N THR A 71 -0.08 -5.03 -23.37
CA THR A 71 -1.15 -4.02 -23.43
C THR A 71 -0.61 -2.64 -23.05
N ARG A 72 0.03 -2.49 -21.88
CA ARG A 72 0.60 -1.19 -21.46
C ARG A 72 1.64 -0.64 -22.44
N MET A 73 2.41 -1.50 -23.10
CA MET A 73 3.37 -1.10 -24.13
C MET A 73 2.68 -0.64 -25.41
N LEU A 74 1.60 -1.30 -25.83
CA LEU A 74 0.76 -0.87 -26.95
C LEU A 74 0.07 0.46 -26.64
N ASP A 75 -0.46 0.64 -25.42
CA ASP A 75 -1.07 1.90 -24.96
C ASP A 75 -0.07 3.06 -25.05
N SER A 76 1.19 2.86 -24.62
CA SER A 76 2.25 3.88 -24.76
C SER A 76 2.61 4.16 -26.22
N LEU A 77 2.74 3.13 -27.06
CA LEU A 77 3.06 3.31 -28.48
C LEU A 77 1.92 4.00 -29.25
N GLN A 78 0.67 3.75 -28.86
CA GLN A 78 -0.49 4.47 -29.40
C GLN A 78 -0.48 5.94 -28.96
N SER A 79 -0.20 6.24 -27.69
CA SER A 79 -0.05 7.61 -27.20
C SER A 79 1.07 8.36 -27.95
N ASP A 80 2.22 7.72 -28.15
CA ASP A 80 3.34 8.31 -28.89
C ASP A 80 2.96 8.58 -30.36
N TYR A 81 2.32 7.61 -31.03
CA TYR A 81 1.80 7.76 -32.40
C TYR A 81 0.77 8.88 -32.53
N GLU A 82 -0.18 8.98 -31.59
CA GLU A 82 -1.19 10.05 -31.58
C GLU A 82 -0.54 11.42 -31.32
N SER A 83 0.47 11.50 -30.45
CA SER A 83 1.23 12.73 -30.23
C SER A 83 1.96 13.20 -31.49
N PHE A 84 2.65 12.30 -32.20
CA PHE A 84 3.37 12.59 -33.44
C PHE A 84 2.41 12.99 -34.57
N LYS A 85 1.30 12.27 -34.72
CA LYS A 85 0.23 12.57 -35.68
C LYS A 85 -0.38 13.96 -35.44
N ASN A 86 -0.61 14.34 -34.18
CA ASN A 86 -1.10 15.66 -33.82
C ASN A 86 -0.05 16.76 -34.08
N GLN A 87 1.23 16.50 -33.76
CA GLN A 87 2.33 17.42 -34.05
C GLN A 87 2.49 17.66 -35.56
N GLN A 88 2.49 16.61 -36.37
CA GLN A 88 2.57 16.70 -37.84
C GLN A 88 1.38 17.47 -38.42
N LYS A 89 0.15 17.19 -37.94
CA LYS A 89 -1.06 17.93 -38.35
C LYS A 89 -0.95 19.42 -38.02
N GLN A 90 -0.45 19.77 -36.84
CA GLN A 90 -0.26 21.16 -36.43
C GLN A 90 0.83 21.86 -37.26
N GLN A 91 1.94 21.18 -37.56
CA GLN A 91 2.98 21.71 -38.45
C GLN A 91 2.45 22.01 -39.86
N LEU A 92 1.70 21.07 -40.46
CA LEU A 92 1.06 21.27 -41.77
C LEU A 92 0.05 22.43 -41.74
N GLN A 93 -0.80 22.50 -40.71
CA GLN A 93 -1.78 23.58 -40.55
C GLN A 93 -1.09 24.95 -40.38
N ASN A 94 0.01 25.03 -39.64
CA ASN A 94 0.79 26.26 -39.48
C ASN A 94 1.47 26.68 -40.79
N GLN A 95 2.04 25.74 -41.54
CA GLN A 95 2.64 26.01 -42.86
C GLN A 95 1.59 26.50 -43.87
N GLN A 96 0.41 25.84 -43.92
CA GLN A 96 -0.70 26.26 -44.76
C GLN A 96 -1.16 27.68 -44.41
N GLN A 97 -1.42 27.98 -43.13
CA GLN A 97 -1.81 29.33 -42.71
C GLN A 97 -0.74 30.40 -43.00
N HIS A 98 0.55 30.05 -42.91
CA HIS A 98 1.63 30.96 -43.27
C HIS A 98 1.63 31.26 -44.78
N LEU A 99 1.45 30.24 -45.63
CA LEU A 99 1.33 30.41 -47.08
C LEU A 99 0.08 31.22 -47.44
N GLU A 100 -1.08 30.93 -46.84
CA GLU A 100 -2.33 31.67 -47.06
C GLU A 100 -2.18 33.15 -46.69
N ARG A 101 -1.57 33.48 -45.53
CA ARG A 101 -1.26 34.87 -45.14
C ARG A 101 -0.29 35.55 -46.10
N SER A 102 0.76 34.85 -46.51
CA SER A 102 1.76 35.37 -47.45
C SER A 102 1.17 35.66 -48.84
N HIS A 103 0.35 34.73 -49.37
CA HIS A 103 -0.36 34.93 -50.63
C HIS A 103 -1.41 36.05 -50.54
N SER A 104 -2.16 36.14 -49.44
CA SER A 104 -3.12 37.23 -49.20
C SER A 104 -2.44 38.60 -49.15
N SER A 105 -1.30 38.73 -48.45
CA SER A 105 -0.50 39.95 -48.42
C SER A 105 0.02 40.32 -49.81
N ALA A 106 0.60 39.36 -50.54
CA ALA A 106 1.11 39.58 -51.89
C ALA A 106 0.00 39.98 -52.87
N GLN A 107 -1.18 39.36 -52.80
CA GLN A 107 -2.35 39.73 -53.60
C GLN A 107 -2.83 41.14 -53.27
N SER A 108 -2.93 41.49 -51.99
CA SER A 108 -3.33 42.84 -51.54
C SER A 108 -2.34 43.90 -52.02
N GLU A 109 -1.04 43.65 -51.93
CA GLU A 109 -0.01 44.55 -52.47
C GLU A 109 -0.13 44.74 -53.98
N LEU A 110 -0.35 43.66 -54.74
CA LEU A 110 -0.42 43.70 -56.21
C LEU A 110 -1.71 44.39 -56.67
N HIS A 111 -2.83 44.15 -55.98
CA HIS A 111 -4.09 44.87 -56.18
C HIS A 111 -3.95 46.37 -55.87
N ASN A 112 -3.30 46.73 -54.75
CA ASN A 112 -3.00 48.13 -54.41
C ASN A 112 -2.08 48.81 -55.46
N LYS A 113 -1.11 48.09 -56.03
CA LYS A 113 -0.26 48.59 -57.13
C LYS A 113 -1.09 48.81 -58.41
N LEU A 114 -1.98 47.87 -58.75
CA LEU A 114 -2.92 48.01 -59.87
C LEU A 114 -3.85 49.22 -59.73
N LEU A 115 -4.50 49.40 -58.57
CA LEU A 115 -5.40 50.53 -58.31
C LEU A 115 -4.69 51.89 -58.45
N ARG A 116 -3.43 51.99 -57.99
CA ARG A 116 -2.62 53.21 -58.16
C ARG A 116 -2.34 53.50 -59.63
N LEU A 117 -1.81 52.50 -60.35
CA LEU A 117 -1.50 52.61 -61.78
C LEU A 117 -2.75 52.94 -62.63
N GLN A 118 -3.91 52.36 -62.30
CA GLN A 118 -5.17 52.74 -62.94
C GLN A 118 -5.50 54.22 -62.67
N SER A 119 -5.40 54.67 -61.42
CA SER A 119 -5.67 56.07 -61.08
C SER A 119 -4.71 57.05 -61.78
N ASP A 120 -3.46 56.66 -62.01
CA ASP A 120 -2.46 57.50 -62.69
C ASP A 120 -2.65 57.49 -64.21
N LEU A 121 -3.08 56.36 -64.79
CA LEU A 121 -3.53 56.25 -66.17
C LEU A 121 -4.77 57.12 -66.42
N ASP A 122 -5.78 57.05 -65.55
CA ASP A 122 -7.01 57.84 -65.65
C ASP A 122 -6.72 59.35 -65.59
N LYS A 123 -5.81 59.79 -64.69
CA LYS A 123 -5.30 61.17 -64.63
C LYS A 123 -4.59 61.56 -65.93
N SER A 124 -3.73 60.69 -66.47
CA SER A 124 -2.99 60.97 -67.70
C SER A 124 -3.93 61.13 -68.90
N GLN A 125 -4.91 60.25 -69.05
CA GLN A 125 -5.91 60.34 -70.11
C GLN A 125 -6.80 61.58 -69.98
N LEU A 126 -7.13 62.01 -68.75
CA LEU A 126 -7.86 63.25 -68.52
C LEU A 126 -7.03 64.48 -68.91
N ASN A 127 -5.76 64.52 -68.54
CA ASN A 127 -4.83 65.59 -68.91
C ASN A 127 -4.62 65.66 -70.43
N GLU A 128 -4.49 64.51 -71.10
CA GLU A 128 -4.38 64.38 -72.55
C GLU A 128 -5.61 64.96 -73.26
N LYS A 129 -6.83 64.54 -72.85
CA LYS A 129 -8.09 65.08 -73.38
C LYS A 129 -8.20 66.61 -73.18
N GLN A 130 -7.79 67.12 -72.03
CA GLN A 130 -7.75 68.56 -71.76
C GLN A 130 -6.72 69.32 -72.63
N LEU A 131 -5.61 68.67 -73.02
CA LEU A 131 -4.63 69.25 -73.93
C LEU A 131 -5.13 69.27 -75.37
N ILE A 132 -5.73 68.17 -75.83
CA ILE A 132 -6.34 68.05 -77.17
C ILE A 132 -7.40 69.14 -77.34
N HIS A 133 -8.35 69.25 -76.41
CA HIS A 133 -9.41 70.26 -76.49
C HIS A 133 -8.88 71.71 -76.50
N LYS A 134 -7.82 72.00 -75.75
CA LYS A 134 -7.16 73.32 -75.80
C LYS A 134 -6.49 73.59 -77.16
N LEU A 135 -5.91 72.58 -77.80
CA LEU A 135 -5.33 72.70 -79.13
C LEU A 135 -6.42 72.84 -80.21
N GLU A 136 -7.55 72.16 -80.08
CA GLU A 136 -8.73 72.32 -80.95
C GLU A 136 -9.23 73.76 -80.93
N VAL A 137 -9.55 74.30 -79.74
CA VAL A 137 -10.01 75.69 -79.55
C VAL A 137 -9.00 76.71 -80.06
N GLN A 138 -7.70 76.49 -79.86
CA GLN A 138 -6.64 77.36 -80.42
C GLN A 138 -6.57 77.29 -81.95
N THR A 139 -6.75 76.11 -82.53
CA THR A 139 -6.75 75.91 -83.99
C THR A 139 -7.97 76.54 -84.65
N GLU A 140 -9.15 76.38 -84.04
CA GLU A 140 -10.41 77.01 -84.46
C GLU A 140 -10.32 78.55 -84.37
N THR A 141 -9.80 79.08 -83.26
CA THR A 141 -9.55 80.53 -83.10
C THR A 141 -8.63 81.09 -84.19
N LEU A 142 -7.59 80.34 -84.58
CA LEU A 142 -6.67 80.72 -85.67
C LEU A 142 -7.32 80.64 -87.05
N ASN A 143 -8.15 79.63 -87.31
CA ASN A 143 -8.91 79.52 -88.55
C ASN A 143 -9.90 80.68 -88.70
N ASN A 144 -10.69 80.98 -87.67
CA ASN A 144 -11.66 82.07 -87.67
C ASN A 144 -10.97 83.42 -87.96
N LYS A 145 -9.82 83.68 -87.33
CA LYS A 145 -9.01 84.88 -87.61
C LYS A 145 -8.41 84.90 -89.03
N MET A 146 -8.12 83.74 -89.63
CA MET A 146 -7.70 83.63 -91.03
C MET A 146 -8.87 83.86 -92.00
N GLU A 147 -10.10 83.58 -91.58
CA GLU A 147 -11.32 83.78 -92.36
C GLU A 147 -11.81 85.22 -92.30
N GLU A 148 -11.77 85.86 -91.13
CA GLU A 148 -11.94 87.32 -91.00
C GLU A 148 -11.01 88.10 -91.94
N LEU A 149 -9.73 87.71 -92.02
CA LEU A 149 -8.74 88.35 -92.91
C LEU A 149 -9.03 88.08 -94.41
N ARG A 150 -9.59 86.92 -94.76
CA ARG A 150 -10.03 86.61 -96.13
C ARG A 150 -11.26 87.44 -96.52
N ALA A 151 -12.30 87.43 -95.68
CA ALA A 151 -13.54 88.16 -95.88
C ALA A 151 -13.30 89.66 -96.00
N LEU A 152 -12.48 90.25 -95.12
CA LEU A 152 -12.11 91.67 -95.19
C LEU A 152 -11.42 92.03 -96.53
N ASN A 153 -10.53 91.16 -97.01
CA ASN A 153 -9.87 91.35 -98.30
C ASN A 153 -10.84 91.25 -99.48
N GLU A 154 -11.78 90.31 -99.47
CA GLU A 154 -12.79 90.14 -100.53
C GLU A 154 -13.86 91.26 -100.53
N GLN A 155 -14.27 91.72 -99.35
CA GLN A 155 -15.18 92.86 -99.20
C GLN A 155 -14.52 94.18 -99.66
N THR A 156 -13.20 94.34 -99.44
CA THR A 156 -12.42 95.48 -99.96
C THR A 156 -12.31 95.47 -101.50
N GLN A 157 -12.50 94.32 -102.14
CA GLN A 157 -12.42 94.16 -103.61
C GLN A 157 -13.78 94.36 -104.32
N SER A 158 -14.90 94.48 -103.59
CA SER A 158 -16.25 94.43 -104.16
C SER A 158 -17.07 95.71 -103.95
N SER A 159 -17.53 96.30 -105.06
CA SER A 159 -18.39 97.51 -105.08
C SER A 159 -19.83 97.16 -104.66
N MET A 160 -20.11 97.27 -103.36
CA MET A 160 -21.33 96.74 -102.76
C MET A 160 -22.57 97.66 -102.91
N THR A 161 -23.74 97.05 -103.15
CA THR A 161 -25.04 97.75 -103.29
C THR A 161 -25.90 97.63 -102.02
N SER A 162 -26.89 98.52 -101.85
CA SER A 162 -27.68 98.61 -100.60
C SER A 162 -28.49 97.35 -100.28
N GLU A 163 -29.09 96.70 -101.28
CA GLU A 163 -29.84 95.45 -101.08
C GLU A 163 -28.92 94.28 -100.72
N MET A 164 -27.73 94.22 -101.35
CA MET A 164 -26.68 93.26 -100.99
C MET A 164 -26.20 93.47 -99.54
N MET A 165 -26.14 94.72 -99.07
CA MET A 165 -25.76 95.07 -97.70
C MET A 165 -26.83 94.66 -96.68
N GLU A 166 -28.12 94.81 -96.99
CA GLU A 166 -29.21 94.31 -96.13
C GLU A 166 -29.23 92.78 -96.07
N VAL A 167 -29.00 92.08 -97.19
CA VAL A 167 -28.86 90.62 -97.23
C VAL A 167 -27.64 90.17 -96.42
N GLN A 168 -26.50 90.85 -96.55
CA GLN A 168 -25.29 90.51 -95.78
C GLN A 168 -25.46 90.75 -94.27
N LEU A 169 -26.20 91.78 -93.85
CA LEU A 169 -26.58 91.96 -92.44
C LEU A 169 -27.44 90.79 -91.94
N LYS A 170 -28.45 90.37 -92.70
CA LYS A 170 -29.31 89.22 -92.32
C LYS A 170 -28.57 87.88 -92.32
N VAL A 171 -27.57 87.71 -93.19
CA VAL A 171 -26.66 86.56 -93.16
C VAL A 171 -25.82 86.60 -91.87
N MET A 172 -25.22 87.74 -91.54
CA MET A 172 -24.45 87.92 -90.30
C MET A 172 -25.30 87.69 -89.03
N GLU A 173 -26.55 88.17 -89.00
CA GLU A 173 -27.50 87.89 -87.90
C GLU A 173 -27.77 86.38 -87.76
N LEU A 174 -28.06 85.69 -88.86
CA LEU A 174 -28.27 84.23 -88.84
C LEU A 174 -26.99 83.45 -88.48
N GLU A 175 -25.81 83.94 -88.87
CA GLU A 175 -24.52 83.37 -88.48
C GLU A 175 -24.25 83.55 -86.97
N THR A 176 -24.61 84.70 -86.37
CA THR A 176 -24.53 84.87 -84.92
C THR A 176 -25.47 83.93 -84.16
N VAL A 177 -26.74 83.83 -84.57
CA VAL A 177 -27.71 82.90 -83.94
C VAL A 177 -27.31 81.43 -84.14
N LYS A 178 -26.70 81.09 -85.28
CA LYS A 178 -26.10 79.75 -85.50
C LYS A 178 -24.97 79.49 -84.50
N ALA A 179 -24.05 80.44 -84.31
CA ALA A 179 -22.94 80.30 -83.37
C ALA A 179 -23.41 80.17 -81.92
N GLU A 180 -24.42 80.93 -81.51
CA GLU A 180 -25.07 80.81 -80.19
C GLU A 180 -25.67 79.41 -79.98
N LEU A 181 -26.44 78.90 -80.95
CA LEU A 181 -27.01 77.55 -80.88
C LEU A 181 -25.95 76.44 -80.93
N GLU A 182 -24.85 76.64 -81.65
CA GLU A 182 -23.72 75.70 -81.64
C GLU A 182 -22.97 75.71 -80.29
N GLN A 183 -22.88 76.86 -79.61
CA GLN A 183 -22.39 76.94 -78.23
C GLN A 183 -23.34 76.22 -77.25
N ASP A 184 -24.64 76.50 -77.27
CA ASP A 184 -25.65 75.84 -76.42
C ASP A 184 -25.59 74.31 -76.54
N ILE A 185 -25.40 73.80 -77.76
CA ILE A 185 -25.24 72.36 -78.03
C ILE A 185 -23.92 71.82 -77.47
N GLN A 186 -22.82 72.59 -77.52
CA GLN A 186 -21.55 72.19 -76.90
C GLN A 186 -21.63 72.18 -75.37
N GLU A 187 -22.22 73.21 -74.75
CA GLU A 187 -22.43 73.27 -73.30
C GLU A 187 -23.35 72.13 -72.81
N SER A 188 -24.44 71.86 -73.53
CA SER A 188 -25.34 70.72 -73.24
C SER A 188 -24.61 69.37 -73.30
N ARG A 189 -23.74 69.16 -74.31
CA ARG A 189 -22.92 67.95 -74.43
C ARG A 189 -21.89 67.84 -73.29
N TYR A 190 -21.30 68.95 -72.87
CA TYR A 190 -20.35 68.97 -71.76
C TYR A 190 -21.03 68.62 -70.43
N GLN A 191 -22.22 69.18 -70.17
CA GLN A 191 -23.05 68.83 -69.01
C GLN A 191 -23.44 67.34 -69.03
N GLN A 192 -23.84 66.79 -70.20
CA GLN A 192 -24.12 65.36 -70.34
C GLN A 192 -22.89 64.50 -70.00
N GLN A 193 -21.70 64.84 -70.51
CA GLN A 193 -20.48 64.10 -70.22
C GLN A 193 -20.09 64.16 -68.72
N GLN A 194 -20.29 65.31 -68.06
CA GLN A 194 -20.12 65.41 -66.60
C GLN A 194 -21.09 64.47 -65.85
N LEU A 195 -22.36 64.44 -66.25
CA LEU A 195 -23.38 63.57 -65.65
C LEU A 195 -23.08 62.09 -65.88
N GLU A 196 -22.62 61.70 -67.06
CA GLU A 196 -22.21 60.32 -67.37
C GLU A 196 -21.00 59.88 -66.51
N LEU A 197 -20.00 60.75 -66.32
CA LEU A 197 -18.88 60.49 -65.41
C LEU A 197 -19.32 60.38 -63.94
N ALA A 198 -20.28 61.20 -63.51
CA ALA A 198 -20.87 61.12 -62.18
C ALA A 198 -21.64 59.80 -61.98
N VAL A 199 -22.48 59.41 -62.95
CA VAL A 199 -23.23 58.14 -62.94
C VAL A 199 -22.28 56.93 -62.90
N CYS A 200 -21.25 56.88 -63.74
CA CYS A 200 -20.22 55.83 -63.70
C CYS A 200 -19.46 55.80 -62.36
N THR A 201 -19.30 56.95 -61.69
CA THR A 201 -18.64 57.02 -60.38
C THR A 201 -19.56 56.51 -59.27
N LEU A 202 -20.84 56.89 -59.28
CA LEU A 202 -21.86 56.41 -58.36
C LEU A 202 -22.12 54.90 -58.53
N GLN A 203 -22.13 54.38 -59.76
CA GLN A 203 -22.24 52.94 -60.02
C GLN A 203 -21.08 52.15 -59.40
N ARG A 204 -19.83 52.61 -59.55
CA ARG A 204 -18.65 51.99 -58.90
C ARG A 204 -18.62 52.17 -57.38
N GLN A 205 -19.33 53.16 -56.83
CA GLN A 205 -19.53 53.28 -55.37
C GLN A 205 -20.58 52.27 -54.90
N LEU A 206 -21.72 52.19 -55.59
CA LEU A 206 -22.81 51.25 -55.29
C LEU A 206 -22.33 49.80 -55.36
N GLN A 207 -21.56 49.41 -56.39
CA GLN A 207 -20.97 48.08 -56.52
C GLN A 207 -20.12 47.70 -55.29
N ARG A 208 -19.19 48.56 -54.87
CA ARG A 208 -18.37 48.33 -53.67
C ARG A 208 -19.20 48.25 -52.40
N VAL A 209 -20.22 49.08 -52.25
CA VAL A 209 -21.15 49.02 -51.10
C VAL A 209 -21.99 47.74 -51.11
N THR A 210 -22.35 47.20 -52.28
CA THR A 210 -23.00 45.87 -52.37
C THR A 210 -22.04 44.72 -52.06
N GLU A 211 -20.79 44.78 -52.51
CA GLU A 211 -19.75 43.80 -52.18
C GLU A 211 -19.48 43.79 -50.66
N GLU A 212 -19.24 44.96 -50.07
CA GLU A 212 -19.09 45.18 -48.63
C GLU A 212 -20.31 44.72 -47.79
N LYS A 213 -21.52 44.80 -48.36
CA LYS A 213 -22.74 44.29 -47.73
C LYS A 213 -22.75 42.76 -47.75
N GLU A 214 -22.49 42.16 -48.91
CA GLU A 214 -22.42 40.69 -49.01
C GLU A 214 -21.32 40.09 -48.14
N GLU A 215 -20.17 40.75 -48.02
CA GLU A 215 -19.09 40.31 -47.13
C GLU A 215 -19.53 40.30 -45.66
N ARG A 216 -20.19 41.37 -45.19
CA ARG A 216 -20.75 41.40 -43.82
C ARG A 216 -21.90 40.39 -43.64
N GLU A 217 -22.66 40.06 -44.68
CA GLU A 217 -23.66 38.98 -44.64
C GLU A 217 -23.00 37.59 -44.57
N LYS A 218 -21.91 37.36 -45.32
CA LYS A 218 -21.09 36.13 -45.24
C LYS A 218 -20.45 35.98 -43.84
N GLU A 219 -19.92 37.07 -43.28
CA GLU A 219 -19.42 37.11 -41.90
C GLU A 219 -20.53 36.78 -40.89
N ALA A 220 -21.67 37.47 -40.95
CA ALA A 220 -22.80 37.26 -40.05
C ALA A 220 -23.29 35.79 -40.07
N VAL A 221 -23.43 35.20 -41.26
CA VAL A 221 -23.75 33.77 -41.42
C VAL A 221 -22.67 32.88 -40.79
N SER A 222 -21.38 33.22 -40.91
CA SER A 222 -20.31 32.48 -40.25
C SER A 222 -20.41 32.55 -38.71
N TRP A 223 -20.73 33.72 -38.15
CA TRP A 223 -20.93 33.91 -36.71
C TRP A 223 -22.18 33.17 -36.19
N PHE A 224 -23.29 33.19 -36.93
CA PHE A 224 -24.47 32.39 -36.58
C PHE A 224 -24.18 30.89 -36.62
N ASN A 225 -23.48 30.40 -37.65
CA ASN A 225 -23.08 28.99 -37.75
C ASN A 225 -22.10 28.56 -36.64
N ALA A 226 -21.21 29.45 -36.20
CA ALA A 226 -20.33 29.21 -35.05
C ALA A 226 -21.14 29.17 -33.73
N LEU A 227 -22.08 30.11 -33.55
CA LEU A 227 -22.96 30.18 -32.39
C LEU A 227 -23.89 28.96 -32.28
N GLU A 228 -24.41 28.46 -33.40
CA GLU A 228 -25.24 27.26 -33.45
C GLU A 228 -24.45 26.04 -32.96
N LYS A 229 -23.23 25.83 -33.49
CA LYS A 229 -22.32 24.76 -33.03
C LYS A 229 -21.94 24.89 -31.56
N CYS A 230 -21.70 26.11 -31.08
CA CYS A 230 -21.46 26.35 -29.66
C CYS A 230 -22.70 26.02 -28.80
N ARG A 231 -23.92 26.22 -29.30
CA ARG A 231 -25.16 25.80 -28.62
C ARG A 231 -25.36 24.29 -28.67
N GLU A 232 -25.05 23.63 -29.78
CA GLU A 232 -25.05 22.17 -29.91
C GLU A 232 -24.11 21.53 -28.90
N LEU A 233 -22.83 21.92 -28.90
CA LEU A 233 -21.84 21.44 -27.93
C LEU A 233 -22.25 21.73 -26.47
N ASN A 234 -22.92 22.84 -26.20
CA ASN A 234 -23.43 23.15 -24.85
C ASN A 234 -24.60 22.23 -24.45
N ARG A 235 -25.52 21.91 -25.38
CA ARG A 235 -26.56 20.89 -25.17
C ARG A 235 -25.95 19.51 -24.94
N ASP A 236 -24.93 19.12 -25.71
CA ASP A 236 -24.24 17.84 -25.55
C ASP A 236 -23.53 17.74 -24.20
N LEU A 237 -22.85 18.82 -23.77
CA LEU A 237 -22.22 18.91 -22.45
C LEU A 237 -23.26 18.90 -21.31
N GLN A 238 -24.43 19.51 -21.50
CA GLN A 238 -25.54 19.42 -20.54
C GLN A 238 -26.10 17.99 -20.46
N VAL A 239 -26.25 17.29 -21.59
CA VAL A 239 -26.67 15.88 -21.61
C VAL A 239 -25.65 14.97 -20.93
N GLN A 240 -24.34 15.21 -21.15
CA GLN A 240 -23.25 14.51 -20.45
C GLN A 240 -23.25 14.80 -18.95
N LEU A 241 -23.45 16.06 -18.54
CA LEU A 241 -23.57 16.45 -17.13
C LEU A 241 -24.78 15.79 -16.47
N ASP A 242 -25.95 15.84 -17.11
CA ASP A 242 -27.16 15.18 -16.64
C ASP A 242 -26.96 13.66 -16.55
N GLN A 243 -26.26 13.04 -17.51
CA GLN A 243 -25.93 11.62 -17.46
C GLN A 243 -24.98 11.31 -16.29
N ALA A 244 -23.92 12.08 -16.11
CA ALA A 244 -23.00 11.93 -14.97
C ALA A 244 -23.71 12.13 -13.62
N LEU A 245 -24.66 13.05 -13.54
CA LEU A 245 -25.49 13.26 -12.36
C LEU A 245 -26.44 12.08 -12.10
N ARG A 246 -27.07 11.49 -13.12
CA ARG A 246 -27.86 10.24 -12.98
C ARG A 246 -26.97 9.06 -12.56
N GLU A 247 -25.82 8.91 -13.20
CA GLU A 247 -24.83 7.86 -12.89
C GLU A 247 -24.21 7.98 -11.50
N ALA A 248 -24.18 9.19 -10.92
CA ALA A 248 -23.77 9.46 -9.54
C ALA A 248 -24.93 9.37 -8.52
N GLN A 249 -26.19 9.36 -8.97
CA GLN A 249 -27.38 9.19 -8.14
C GLN A 249 -27.90 7.75 -8.09
N ASP A 250 -27.52 6.87 -9.04
CA ASP A 250 -27.94 5.47 -9.06
C ASP A 250 -27.35 4.68 -7.87
N PRO A 251 -28.18 4.27 -6.87
CA PRO A 251 -27.69 3.59 -5.67
C PRO A 251 -27.20 2.17 -5.93
N ASN A 252 -27.50 1.58 -7.09
CA ASN A 252 -27.10 0.21 -7.44
C ASN A 252 -25.76 0.15 -8.17
N ARG A 253 -25.21 1.29 -8.60
CA ARG A 253 -23.95 1.32 -9.35
C ARG A 253 -22.73 1.22 -8.43
N LYS A 254 -22.45 -0.01 -7.97
CA LYS A 254 -21.22 -0.33 -7.23
C LYS A 254 -19.98 0.09 -8.01
N GLY A 255 -19.14 0.90 -7.37
CA GLY A 255 -17.84 1.33 -7.89
C GLY A 255 -17.92 2.54 -8.82
N ASN A 256 -17.68 3.74 -8.25
CA ASN A 256 -17.13 4.90 -8.97
C ASN A 256 -16.73 6.05 -8.03
N SER A 257 -17.27 6.08 -6.81
CA SER A 257 -16.71 6.90 -5.72
C SER A 257 -15.90 6.03 -4.78
N LEU A 258 -14.62 6.39 -4.61
CA LEU A 258 -13.69 5.75 -3.67
C LEU A 258 -14.24 5.78 -2.22
N PHE A 259 -15.05 6.79 -1.89
CA PHE A 259 -15.76 6.88 -0.60
C PHE A 259 -16.90 5.87 -0.47
N ALA A 260 -17.61 5.54 -1.55
CA ALA A 260 -18.67 4.53 -1.52
C ALA A 260 -18.07 3.13 -1.31
N GLU A 261 -17.00 2.79 -2.01
CA GLU A 261 -16.26 1.54 -1.78
C GLU A 261 -15.65 1.47 -0.38
N LEU A 262 -15.13 2.59 0.16
CA LEU A 262 -14.64 2.64 1.53
C LEU A 262 -15.75 2.46 2.56
N GLU A 263 -16.93 3.03 2.36
CA GLU A 263 -18.05 2.90 3.30
C GLU A 263 -18.73 1.52 3.21
N ASP A 264 -18.85 0.92 2.00
CA ASP A 264 -19.25 -0.48 1.81
C ASP A 264 -18.28 -1.41 2.56
N ARG A 265 -16.97 -1.25 2.31
CA ARG A 265 -15.90 -2.06 2.93
C ARG A 265 -15.81 -1.82 4.43
N ARG A 266 -16.11 -0.60 4.91
CA ARG A 266 -16.23 -0.29 6.33
C ARG A 266 -17.44 -0.98 6.94
N ALA A 267 -18.61 -0.95 6.29
CA ALA A 267 -19.81 -1.64 6.75
C ALA A 267 -19.62 -3.16 6.78
N GLU A 268 -18.90 -3.74 5.81
CA GLU A 268 -18.47 -5.15 5.83
C GLU A 268 -17.54 -5.44 7.01
N MET A 269 -16.50 -4.61 7.23
CA MET A 269 -15.58 -4.76 8.36
C MET A 269 -16.29 -4.57 9.73
N GLU A 270 -17.27 -3.66 9.84
CA GLU A 270 -18.09 -3.47 11.03
C GLU A 270 -18.99 -4.69 11.28
N ARG A 271 -19.63 -5.26 10.24
CA ARG A 271 -20.38 -6.54 10.33
C ARG A 271 -19.49 -7.70 10.75
N GLN A 272 -18.29 -7.83 10.18
CA GLN A 272 -17.31 -8.84 10.58
C GLN A 272 -16.86 -8.66 12.03
N LEU A 273 -16.60 -7.42 12.46
CA LEU A 273 -16.22 -7.09 13.84
C LEU A 273 -17.36 -7.39 14.83
N ILE A 274 -18.62 -7.13 14.46
CA ILE A 274 -19.80 -7.48 15.26
C ILE A 274 -19.92 -9.02 15.37
N SER A 275 -19.79 -9.75 14.26
CA SER A 275 -19.80 -11.21 14.26
C SER A 275 -18.70 -11.80 15.15
N MET A 276 -17.46 -11.33 15.00
CA MET A 276 -16.32 -11.74 15.85
C MET A 276 -16.54 -11.37 17.33
N LYS A 277 -17.16 -10.23 17.64
CA LYS A 277 -17.52 -9.86 19.02
C LYS A 277 -18.57 -10.81 19.62
N VAL A 278 -19.59 -11.20 18.85
CA VAL A 278 -20.62 -12.16 19.29
C VAL A 278 -20.01 -13.55 19.49
N GLN A 279 -19.15 -14.01 18.58
CA GLN A 279 -18.40 -15.26 18.72
C GLN A 279 -17.46 -15.24 19.93
N HIS A 280 -16.75 -14.13 20.17
CA HIS A 280 -15.91 -14.00 21.36
C HIS A 280 -16.74 -14.01 22.65
N GLN A 281 -17.90 -13.34 22.69
CA GLN A 281 -18.79 -13.37 23.85
C GLN A 281 -19.40 -14.75 24.10
N SER A 282 -19.73 -15.54 23.07
CA SER A 282 -20.23 -16.90 23.25
C SER A 282 -19.13 -17.84 23.74
N LEU A 283 -17.92 -17.75 23.17
CA LEU A 283 -16.73 -18.47 23.65
C LEU A 283 -16.35 -18.08 25.09
N GLN A 284 -16.44 -16.79 25.45
CA GLN A 284 -16.18 -16.32 26.81
C GLN A 284 -17.20 -16.89 27.81
N LYS A 285 -18.49 -16.94 27.45
CA LYS A 285 -19.55 -17.58 28.25
C LYS A 285 -19.31 -19.09 28.39
N LEU A 286 -18.95 -19.78 27.30
CA LEU A 286 -18.62 -21.21 27.31
C LEU A 286 -17.40 -21.52 28.18
N HIS A 287 -16.34 -20.72 28.08
CA HIS A 287 -15.15 -20.84 28.91
C HIS A 287 -15.45 -20.55 30.39
N ALA A 288 -16.26 -19.54 30.70
CA ALA A 288 -16.70 -19.26 32.07
C ALA A 288 -17.53 -20.42 32.65
N PHE A 289 -18.41 -21.04 31.86
CA PHE A 289 -19.18 -22.22 32.25
C PHE A 289 -18.29 -23.45 32.46
N SER A 290 -17.36 -23.73 31.54
CA SER A 290 -16.36 -24.80 31.67
C SER A 290 -15.49 -24.61 32.92
N LYS A 291 -15.04 -23.38 33.21
CA LYS A 291 -14.32 -23.03 34.44
C LYS A 291 -15.16 -23.26 35.70
N GLN A 292 -16.46 -23.01 35.67
CA GLN A 292 -17.36 -23.35 36.79
C GLN A 292 -17.53 -24.87 36.95
N GLN A 293 -17.68 -25.64 35.86
CA GLN A 293 -17.72 -27.10 35.91
C GLN A 293 -16.41 -27.67 36.47
N MET A 294 -15.26 -27.21 35.98
CA MET A 294 -13.94 -27.60 36.48
C MET A 294 -13.78 -27.24 37.96
N GLN A 295 -14.27 -26.07 38.41
CA GLN A 295 -14.21 -25.70 39.84
C GLN A 295 -15.09 -26.63 40.70
N ARG A 296 -16.29 -27.01 40.25
CA ARG A 296 -17.13 -28.02 40.93
C ARG A 296 -16.42 -29.37 41.01
N MET A 297 -15.78 -29.81 39.92
CA MET A 297 -15.02 -31.05 39.89
C MET A 297 -13.77 -31.00 40.77
N LYS A 298 -13.03 -29.87 40.80
CA LYS A 298 -11.92 -29.64 41.73
C LYS A 298 -12.37 -29.70 43.19
N VAL A 299 -13.54 -29.15 43.53
CA VAL A 299 -14.13 -29.27 44.88
C VAL A 299 -14.49 -30.73 45.18
N GLN A 300 -15.13 -31.46 44.26
CA GLN A 300 -15.46 -32.88 44.45
C GLN A 300 -14.20 -33.75 44.65
N ILE A 301 -13.15 -33.53 43.84
CA ILE A 301 -11.85 -34.21 43.99
C ILE A 301 -11.20 -33.85 45.32
N ALA A 302 -11.20 -32.56 45.72
CA ALA A 302 -10.66 -32.14 47.02
C ALA A 302 -11.42 -32.79 48.20
N THR A 303 -12.75 -32.87 48.13
CA THR A 303 -13.57 -33.58 49.13
C THR A 303 -13.26 -35.08 49.16
N LEU A 304 -13.09 -35.73 48.00
CA LEU A 304 -12.69 -37.15 47.94
C LEU A 304 -11.29 -37.37 48.50
N MET A 305 -10.32 -36.51 48.17
CA MET A 305 -8.96 -36.56 48.73
C MET A 305 -8.96 -36.30 50.24
N GLN A 306 -9.81 -35.41 50.75
CA GLN A 306 -9.94 -35.15 52.18
C GLN A 306 -10.58 -36.34 52.92
N LEU A 307 -11.62 -36.95 52.34
CA LEU A 307 -12.23 -38.19 52.86
C LEU A 307 -11.24 -39.37 52.85
N GLN A 308 -10.40 -39.47 51.83
CA GLN A 308 -9.30 -40.45 51.78
C GLN A 308 -8.21 -40.13 52.82
N GLY A 309 -7.80 -38.87 52.96
CA GLY A 309 -6.82 -38.43 53.95
C GLY A 309 -7.27 -38.56 55.42
N SER A 310 -8.59 -38.65 55.66
CA SER A 310 -9.16 -38.99 56.97
C SER A 310 -9.24 -40.49 57.26
N ARG A 311 -8.88 -41.38 56.33
CA ARG A 311 -8.68 -42.80 56.63
C ARG A 311 -7.28 -42.99 57.21
N ALA A 312 -7.18 -43.70 58.33
CA ALA A 312 -5.89 -44.18 58.82
C ALA A 312 -5.21 -45.02 57.75
N ASP A 313 -3.88 -44.90 57.64
CA ASP A 313 -3.09 -45.55 56.59
C ASP A 313 -3.34 -47.07 56.62
N PRO A 314 -3.86 -47.68 55.53
CA PRO A 314 -4.20 -49.11 55.54
C PRO A 314 -2.98 -49.98 55.82
N ALA A 315 -1.78 -49.58 55.38
CA ALA A 315 -0.55 -50.30 55.69
C ALA A 315 -0.15 -50.18 57.18
N GLN A 316 -0.54 -49.10 57.87
CA GLN A 316 -0.34 -48.95 59.30
C GLN A 316 -1.34 -49.81 60.10
N LEU A 317 -2.61 -49.85 59.67
CA LEU A 317 -3.62 -50.72 60.28
C LEU A 317 -3.27 -52.20 60.09
N GLU A 318 -2.88 -52.60 58.88
CA GLU A 318 -2.48 -53.98 58.54
C GLU A 318 -1.22 -54.41 59.31
N ARG A 319 -0.22 -53.52 59.46
CA ARG A 319 0.97 -53.78 60.29
C ARG A 319 0.63 -53.88 61.79
N LEU A 320 -0.28 -53.05 62.31
CA LEU A 320 -0.77 -53.16 63.69
C LEU A 320 -1.56 -54.46 63.91
N GLN A 321 -2.41 -54.85 62.95
CA GLN A 321 -3.17 -56.10 62.98
C GLN A 321 -2.26 -57.33 62.93
N SER A 322 -1.17 -57.26 62.15
CA SER A 322 -0.13 -58.31 62.10
C SER A 322 0.64 -58.42 63.42
N MET A 323 1.07 -57.30 64.02
CA MET A 323 1.71 -57.34 65.36
C MET A 323 0.74 -57.84 66.44
N LEU A 324 -0.56 -57.55 66.34
CA LEU A 324 -1.58 -58.10 67.23
C LEU A 324 -1.76 -59.61 67.05
N SER A 325 -1.80 -60.13 65.82
CA SER A 325 -1.90 -61.58 65.60
C SER A 325 -0.63 -62.31 66.03
N GLU A 326 0.55 -61.75 65.78
CA GLU A 326 1.83 -62.25 66.26
C GLU A 326 1.88 -62.31 67.79
N LYS A 327 1.57 -61.20 68.48
CA LYS A 327 1.55 -61.15 69.96
C LYS A 327 0.49 -62.06 70.56
N ASN A 328 -0.68 -62.21 69.93
CA ASN A 328 -1.69 -63.18 70.36
C ASN A 328 -1.21 -64.64 70.17
N SER A 329 -0.45 -64.93 69.10
CA SER A 329 0.19 -66.24 68.91
C SER A 329 1.29 -66.49 69.95
N GLU A 330 2.06 -65.46 70.33
CA GLU A 330 3.07 -65.53 71.39
C GLU A 330 2.42 -65.78 72.75
N ILE A 331 1.33 -65.09 73.08
CA ILE A 331 0.50 -65.35 74.28
C ILE A 331 -0.03 -66.79 74.27
N HIS A 332 -0.55 -67.29 73.14
CA HIS A 332 -1.01 -68.68 73.04
C HIS A 332 0.12 -69.70 73.24
N ASN A 333 1.29 -69.44 72.66
CA ASN A 333 2.50 -70.25 72.86
C ASN A 333 2.99 -70.20 74.31
N LEU A 334 2.91 -69.05 74.99
CA LEU A 334 3.25 -68.90 76.41
C LEU A 334 2.23 -69.61 77.32
N MET A 335 0.93 -69.53 77.04
CA MET A 335 -0.08 -70.33 77.74
C MET A 335 0.15 -71.83 77.56
N THR A 336 0.53 -72.27 76.35
CA THR A 336 0.84 -73.68 76.08
C THR A 336 2.13 -74.13 76.79
N LYS A 337 3.11 -73.24 76.94
CA LYS A 337 4.30 -73.47 77.77
C LYS A 337 3.95 -73.53 79.26
N LEU A 338 3.12 -72.62 79.77
CA LEU A 338 2.60 -72.66 81.14
C LEU A 338 1.88 -73.97 81.42
N GLN A 339 0.92 -74.38 80.60
CA GLN A 339 0.22 -75.67 80.76
C GLN A 339 1.14 -76.89 80.68
N ARG A 340 2.28 -76.81 79.99
CA ARG A 340 3.31 -77.86 80.02
C ARG A 340 4.14 -77.81 81.30
N LEU A 341 4.50 -76.63 81.78
CA LEU A 341 5.22 -76.43 83.04
C LEU A 341 4.35 -76.83 84.24
N GLU A 342 3.06 -76.49 84.27
CA GLU A 342 2.09 -76.94 85.26
C GLU A 342 1.98 -78.48 85.29
N LYS A 343 1.96 -79.14 84.11
CA LYS A 343 1.97 -80.61 84.03
C LYS A 343 3.27 -81.22 84.54
N VAL A 344 4.41 -80.60 84.26
CA VAL A 344 5.72 -81.02 84.79
C VAL A 344 5.82 -80.75 86.29
N GLU A 345 5.28 -79.63 86.79
CA GLU A 345 5.21 -79.30 88.20
C GLU A 345 4.30 -80.26 88.98
N MET A 346 3.16 -80.68 88.39
CA MET A 346 2.31 -81.73 88.95
C MET A 346 3.03 -83.09 88.99
N LEU A 347 3.86 -83.40 87.99
CA LEU A 347 4.71 -84.59 87.99
C LEU A 347 5.80 -84.52 89.09
N LEU A 348 6.48 -83.38 89.27
CA LEU A 348 7.47 -83.20 90.33
C LEU A 348 6.84 -83.13 91.74
N LYS A 349 5.66 -82.52 91.90
CA LYS A 349 4.88 -82.51 93.15
C LYS A 349 4.34 -83.89 93.55
N SER A 350 4.34 -84.86 92.64
CA SER A 350 3.94 -86.25 92.91
C SER A 350 5.06 -87.13 93.46
N GLN A 351 6.26 -86.59 93.69
CA GLN A 351 7.38 -87.29 94.34
C GLN A 351 7.61 -86.74 95.77
N PRO A 352 7.46 -87.56 96.83
CA PRO A 352 7.65 -87.10 98.20
C PRO A 352 9.13 -86.86 98.51
N SER A 353 9.44 -85.68 99.04
CA SER A 353 10.73 -85.39 99.66
C SER A 353 10.76 -85.84 101.12
N ASN A 354 11.89 -86.38 101.57
CA ASN A 354 12.24 -86.40 102.99
C ASN A 354 13.79 -86.34 103.11
N PRO A 355 14.37 -85.66 104.12
CA PRO A 355 15.79 -85.30 104.11
C PRO A 355 16.67 -86.12 105.07
N ALA A 356 17.98 -85.92 104.92
CA ALA A 356 19.02 -86.09 105.95
C ALA A 356 19.32 -87.54 106.42
N PRO A 357 20.41 -87.76 107.20
CA PRO A 357 21.50 -86.84 107.56
C PRO A 357 22.87 -87.30 107.02
N ALA A 358 23.91 -86.51 107.31
CA ALA A 358 25.30 -86.98 107.29
C ALA A 358 25.62 -87.69 108.62
N ASP A 359 26.61 -88.59 108.58
CA ASP A 359 27.30 -89.10 109.78
C ASP A 359 28.81 -89.17 109.51
N ALA A 360 29.64 -89.11 110.56
CA ALA A 360 31.09 -89.00 110.46
C ALA A 360 31.80 -90.36 110.57
N GLY A 361 32.88 -90.57 109.81
CA GLY A 361 33.38 -91.95 109.57
C GLY A 361 34.86 -92.17 109.25
N ASP A 362 35.77 -91.28 109.71
CA ASP A 362 37.23 -91.51 109.85
C ASP A 362 38.09 -91.84 108.59
N GLY A 363 39.39 -91.49 108.63
CA GLY A 363 40.40 -92.36 108.00
C GLY A 363 41.11 -91.94 106.70
N ARG A 364 41.60 -90.70 106.55
CA ARG A 364 42.65 -90.28 105.58
C ARG A 364 42.28 -90.50 104.09
N ASP A 365 41.91 -89.48 103.30
CA ASP A 365 42.80 -88.39 102.84
C ASP A 365 41.94 -87.20 102.35
N GLU A 366 41.18 -86.59 103.26
CA GLU A 366 40.14 -85.63 102.91
C GLU A 366 40.68 -84.40 102.18
N THR A 367 41.90 -83.96 102.47
CA THR A 367 42.51 -82.76 101.87
C THR A 367 42.53 -82.82 100.35
N TYR A 368 43.07 -83.89 99.74
CA TYR A 368 43.22 -83.92 98.28
C TYR A 368 41.86 -84.01 97.56
N TYR A 369 40.94 -84.83 98.07
CA TYR A 369 39.60 -84.97 97.47
C TYR A 369 38.76 -83.70 97.65
N THR A 370 38.81 -83.09 98.83
CA THR A 370 38.07 -81.86 99.14
C THR A 370 38.64 -80.66 98.40
N ASP A 371 39.97 -80.56 98.23
CA ASP A 371 40.59 -79.47 97.48
C ASP A 371 40.38 -79.61 95.97
N LEU A 372 40.33 -80.84 95.43
CA LEU A 372 39.89 -81.09 94.05
C LEU A 372 38.41 -80.70 93.85
N LEU A 373 37.54 -80.97 94.82
CA LEU A 373 36.14 -80.54 94.79
C LEU A 373 36.01 -79.01 94.91
N LYS A 374 36.75 -78.36 95.82
CA LYS A 374 36.81 -76.89 95.93
C LYS A 374 37.31 -76.25 94.64
N MET A 375 38.35 -76.82 94.02
CA MET A 375 38.89 -76.31 92.75
C MET A 375 37.83 -76.37 91.65
N LYS A 376 37.22 -77.55 91.42
CA LYS A 376 36.12 -77.72 90.47
C LYS A 376 34.95 -76.77 90.75
N LEU A 377 34.55 -76.62 92.01
CA LEU A 377 33.48 -75.70 92.40
C LEU A 377 33.87 -74.24 92.10
N SER A 378 35.11 -73.85 92.39
CA SER A 378 35.63 -72.52 92.06
C SER A 378 35.69 -72.26 90.55
N ASP A 379 35.99 -73.28 89.75
CA ASP A 379 36.03 -73.17 88.29
C ASP A 379 34.61 -73.08 87.70
N THR A 380 33.66 -73.88 88.21
CA THR A 380 32.24 -73.72 87.83
C THR A 380 31.63 -72.39 88.26
N VAL A 381 32.11 -71.79 89.36
CA VAL A 381 31.73 -70.42 89.76
C VAL A 381 32.30 -69.39 88.80
N LYS A 382 33.60 -69.46 88.47
CA LYS A 382 34.24 -68.56 87.47
C LYS A 382 33.58 -68.65 86.10
N ASP A 383 33.18 -69.85 85.66
CA ASP A 383 32.50 -70.03 84.38
C ASP A 383 31.03 -69.57 84.43
N ALA A 384 30.34 -69.69 85.57
CA ALA A 384 29.04 -69.08 85.78
C ALA A 384 29.11 -67.53 85.81
N GLU A 385 30.15 -66.96 86.39
CA GLU A 385 30.44 -65.51 86.36
C GLU A 385 30.70 -65.04 84.93
N ARG A 386 31.59 -65.72 84.18
CA ARG A 386 31.87 -65.44 82.76
C ARG A 386 30.61 -65.49 81.88
N LEU A 387 29.78 -66.52 82.03
CA LEU A 387 28.52 -66.65 81.30
C LEU A 387 27.50 -65.58 81.73
N GLY A 388 27.53 -65.15 83.00
CA GLY A 388 26.76 -64.01 83.50
C GLY A 388 27.17 -62.70 82.85
N ASP A 389 28.47 -62.43 82.77
CA ASP A 389 29.04 -61.25 82.10
C ASP A 389 28.71 -61.24 80.60
N GLU A 390 28.91 -62.37 79.90
CA GLU A 390 28.59 -62.48 78.47
C GLU A 390 27.10 -62.30 78.19
N LEU A 391 26.22 -62.88 79.01
CA LEU A 391 24.76 -62.66 78.94
C LEU A 391 24.38 -61.21 79.23
N SER A 392 25.08 -60.54 80.17
CA SER A 392 24.86 -59.12 80.46
C SER A 392 25.26 -58.23 79.26
N LEU A 393 26.38 -58.54 78.62
CA LEU A 393 26.89 -57.86 77.43
C LEU A 393 25.96 -58.10 76.23
N GLN A 394 25.43 -59.30 76.05
CA GLN A 394 24.47 -59.61 74.99
C GLN A 394 23.14 -58.88 75.19
N ARG A 395 22.64 -58.79 76.44
CA ARG A 395 21.48 -57.95 76.80
C ARG A 395 21.73 -56.48 76.50
N MET A 396 22.89 -55.94 76.88
CA MET A 396 23.26 -54.54 76.61
C MET A 396 23.33 -54.25 75.10
N LYS A 397 23.95 -55.14 74.31
CA LYS A 397 24.00 -55.04 72.85
C LYS A 397 22.59 -55.02 72.25
N SER A 398 21.76 -56.01 72.58
CA SER A 398 20.38 -56.14 72.07
C SER A 398 19.51 -54.91 72.41
N LEU A 399 19.64 -54.36 73.62
CA LEU A 399 18.96 -53.11 74.00
C LEU A 399 19.46 -51.91 73.17
N SER A 400 20.78 -51.79 72.94
CA SER A 400 21.34 -50.71 72.12
C SER A 400 20.94 -50.81 70.64
N GLU A 401 20.80 -52.03 70.12
CA GLU A 401 20.34 -52.32 68.76
C GLU A 401 18.85 -52.02 68.60
N SER A 402 18.04 -52.41 69.59
CA SER A 402 16.60 -52.07 69.66
C SER A 402 16.37 -50.55 69.74
N GLN A 403 17.14 -49.84 70.58
CA GLN A 403 17.07 -48.38 70.63
C GLN A 403 17.50 -47.74 69.30
N ARG A 404 18.60 -48.21 68.68
CA ARG A 404 19.04 -47.73 67.37
C ARG A 404 17.99 -47.96 66.29
N ALA A 405 17.32 -49.11 66.28
CA ALA A 405 16.23 -49.41 65.34
C ALA A 405 15.06 -48.42 65.53
N LEU A 406 14.62 -48.20 66.77
CA LEU A 406 13.53 -47.27 67.11
C LEU A 406 13.89 -45.81 66.76
N GLU A 407 15.16 -45.40 66.92
CA GLU A 407 15.65 -44.10 66.44
C GLU A 407 15.66 -43.98 64.91
N LEU A 408 15.95 -45.07 64.19
CA LEU A 408 15.85 -45.11 62.73
C LEU A 408 14.40 -45.09 62.25
N GLU A 409 13.47 -45.78 62.91
CA GLU A 409 12.03 -45.70 62.63
C GLU A 409 11.48 -44.28 62.84
N ARG A 410 11.88 -43.60 63.92
CA ARG A 410 11.52 -42.19 64.15
C ARG A 410 12.05 -41.29 63.03
N LYS A 411 13.30 -41.49 62.60
CA LYS A 411 13.89 -40.74 61.48
C LYS A 411 13.16 -41.02 60.16
N LEU A 412 12.86 -42.29 59.86
CA LEU A 412 12.07 -42.71 58.70
C LEU A 412 10.69 -42.04 58.70
N PHE A 413 9.95 -42.09 59.80
CA PHE A 413 8.63 -41.46 59.89
C PHE A 413 8.69 -39.94 59.69
N THR A 414 9.73 -39.26 60.21
CA THR A 414 9.93 -37.83 59.93
C THR A 414 10.29 -37.55 58.48
N SER A 415 11.10 -38.38 57.82
CA SER A 415 11.45 -38.20 56.40
C SER A 415 10.28 -38.52 55.47
N GLU A 416 9.47 -39.54 55.76
CA GLU A 416 8.22 -39.83 55.06
C GLU A 416 7.21 -38.69 55.19
N ARG A 417 7.07 -38.09 56.38
CA ARG A 417 6.22 -36.92 56.59
C ARG A 417 6.70 -35.71 55.80
N LEU A 418 8.01 -35.44 55.78
CA LEU A 418 8.61 -34.37 54.98
C LEU A 418 8.47 -34.63 53.47
N LEU A 419 8.58 -35.89 53.02
CA LEU A 419 8.36 -36.29 51.63
C LEU A 419 6.89 -36.08 51.23
N LYS A 420 5.93 -36.53 52.04
CA LYS A 420 4.49 -36.30 51.83
C LYS A 420 4.16 -34.79 51.79
N GLN A 421 4.80 -33.98 52.63
CA GLN A 421 4.67 -32.52 52.59
C GLN A 421 5.23 -31.92 51.28
N ALA A 422 6.46 -32.26 50.91
CA ALA A 422 7.13 -31.77 49.70
C ALA A 422 6.42 -32.20 48.41
N GLN A 423 5.81 -33.40 48.37
CA GLN A 423 4.93 -33.82 47.29
C GLN A 423 3.68 -32.93 47.20
N SER A 424 3.07 -32.55 48.33
CA SER A 424 1.94 -31.61 48.34
C SER A 424 2.33 -30.22 47.82
N ASP A 425 3.53 -29.74 48.16
CA ASP A 425 4.01 -28.42 47.75
C ASP A 425 4.46 -28.40 46.28
N LYS A 426 5.04 -29.50 45.77
CA LYS A 426 5.26 -29.71 44.33
C LYS A 426 3.95 -29.56 43.55
N ILE A 427 2.87 -30.21 44.00
CA ILE A 427 1.56 -30.13 43.32
C ILE A 427 1.01 -28.70 43.35
N LYS A 428 1.12 -27.97 44.47
CA LYS A 428 0.73 -26.55 44.57
C LYS A 428 1.53 -25.67 43.60
N LEU A 429 2.83 -25.91 43.47
CA LEU A 429 3.70 -25.19 42.54
C LEU A 429 3.38 -25.51 41.08
N GLN A 430 3.11 -26.77 40.72
CA GLN A 430 2.67 -27.16 39.37
C GLN A 430 1.36 -26.44 38.99
N LEU A 431 0.34 -26.50 39.86
CA LEU A 431 -0.92 -25.77 39.67
C LEU A 431 -0.70 -24.25 39.54
N ARG A 432 0.30 -23.68 40.23
CA ARG A 432 0.62 -22.25 40.11
C ARG A 432 1.38 -21.91 38.83
N ILE A 433 2.19 -22.82 38.29
CA ILE A 433 2.84 -22.70 36.99
C ILE A 433 1.79 -22.75 35.87
N GLU A 434 0.87 -23.71 35.90
CA GLU A 434 -0.29 -23.79 34.99
C GLU A 434 -1.13 -22.50 35.03
N GLU A 435 -1.40 -22.01 36.24
CA GLU A 435 -2.10 -20.73 36.46
C GLU A 435 -1.34 -19.50 35.94
N LEU A 436 -0.02 -19.56 35.78
CA LEU A 436 0.79 -18.47 35.24
C LEU A 436 0.94 -18.61 33.72
N GLN A 437 1.09 -19.83 33.20
CA GLN A 437 1.04 -20.13 31.76
C GLN A 437 -0.28 -19.60 31.17
N HIS A 438 -1.44 -19.98 31.71
CA HIS A 438 -2.73 -19.46 31.24
C HIS A 438 -2.98 -17.95 31.47
N LYS A 439 -2.07 -17.22 32.15
CA LYS A 439 -2.11 -15.75 32.29
C LYS A 439 -1.10 -15.03 31.40
N TYR A 440 -0.05 -15.72 30.95
CA TYR A 440 1.11 -15.12 30.27
C TYR A 440 1.51 -15.82 28.96
N GLU A 441 0.83 -16.90 28.56
CA GLU A 441 0.89 -17.45 27.21
C GLU A 441 0.57 -16.33 26.19
N PRO A 442 1.49 -16.01 25.27
CA PRO A 442 1.16 -15.17 24.13
C PRO A 442 0.11 -15.91 23.31
N ASN A 443 -1.11 -15.39 23.28
CA ASN A 443 -2.13 -15.87 22.35
C ASN A 443 -1.62 -15.59 20.92
N ASP A 444 -1.19 -16.63 20.20
CA ASP A 444 -0.43 -16.59 18.94
C ASP A 444 -1.29 -16.16 17.72
N GLY A 445 -2.05 -15.08 17.90
CA GLY A 445 -2.68 -14.32 16.84
C GLY A 445 -1.64 -13.64 15.97
N LYS A 446 -1.15 -14.37 14.95
CA LYS A 446 -0.29 -13.97 13.82
C LYS A 446 -0.22 -12.44 13.60
N ARG A 447 0.73 -11.77 14.25
CA ARG A 447 0.97 -10.33 14.06
C ARG A 447 1.74 -10.10 12.75
N ASN A 448 1.00 -9.86 11.68
CA ASN A 448 1.57 -9.31 10.44
C ASN A 448 2.38 -8.03 10.74
N PRO A 449 3.59 -7.87 10.19
CA PRO A 449 4.45 -6.72 10.48
C PRO A 449 3.89 -5.46 9.78
N GLN A 450 3.08 -4.69 10.50
CA GLN A 450 2.68 -3.35 10.04
C GLN A 450 3.93 -2.48 9.87
N LYS A 451 4.11 -1.96 8.65
CA LYS A 451 5.25 -1.13 8.24
C LYS A 451 5.30 0.14 9.08
N ARG A 452 6.17 0.18 10.10
CA ARG A 452 6.49 1.44 10.81
C ARG A 452 7.07 2.43 9.81
N LYS A 453 6.38 3.56 9.58
CA LYS A 453 6.97 4.72 8.92
C LYS A 453 8.19 5.15 9.75
N LYS A 454 9.37 5.18 9.15
CA LYS A 454 10.53 5.86 9.74
C LYS A 454 10.37 7.34 9.46
N GLU A 455 10.10 8.13 10.49
CA GLU A 455 10.29 9.58 10.42
C GLU A 455 11.79 9.85 10.23
N LYS A 456 12.14 10.70 9.28
CA LYS A 456 13.52 11.13 9.04
C LYS A 456 13.72 12.49 9.71
N LEU A 457 14.48 12.52 10.80
CA LEU A 457 15.12 13.76 11.25
C LEU A 457 16.34 14.02 10.35
N PRO A 458 16.62 15.27 9.95
CA PRO A 458 17.85 15.60 9.23
C PRO A 458 19.03 15.61 10.21
N VAL A 459 20.08 14.86 9.90
CA VAL A 459 21.41 15.02 10.50
C VAL A 459 22.41 15.00 9.35
N ASP A 460 23.28 16.01 9.32
CA ASP A 460 24.17 16.33 8.20
C ASP A 460 25.62 15.91 8.54
N VAL A 461 26.15 14.91 7.82
CA VAL A 461 27.54 14.42 7.92
C VAL A 461 27.99 13.86 6.57
N LEU A 462 29.20 14.24 6.13
CA LEU A 462 29.80 13.80 4.85
C LEU A 462 30.37 12.36 4.90
N PRO A 463 30.53 11.69 3.74
CA PRO A 463 31.10 10.34 3.64
C PRO A 463 32.62 10.32 3.34
N PRO A 464 33.31 9.23 3.71
CA PRO A 464 34.48 8.69 3.00
C PRO A 464 34.21 7.29 2.37
N PRO A 465 35.10 6.75 1.51
CA PRO A 465 34.77 5.70 0.53
C PRO A 465 35.51 4.34 0.72
N GLU A 466 35.59 3.58 -0.38
CA GLU A 466 36.37 2.33 -0.63
C GLU A 466 35.79 1.04 0.00
N GLU A 467 35.29 0.09 -0.80
CA GLU A 467 35.95 -0.84 -1.75
C GLU A 467 36.47 -2.15 -1.13
N SER A 468 35.87 -3.27 -1.53
CA SER A 468 36.50 -4.60 -1.72
C SER A 468 35.42 -5.63 -2.13
N SER A 469 35.83 -6.82 -2.56
CA SER A 469 35.02 -7.70 -3.41
C SER A 469 34.98 -9.18 -2.97
N CYS A 470 34.20 -9.96 -3.74
CA CYS A 470 34.34 -11.42 -3.96
C CYS A 470 33.75 -12.47 -2.97
N VAL A 471 32.75 -13.19 -3.52
CA VAL A 471 32.72 -14.66 -3.71
C VAL A 471 32.31 -15.61 -2.56
N LYS A 472 31.12 -16.18 -2.75
CA LYS A 472 30.66 -17.59 -2.61
C LYS A 472 31.54 -18.64 -1.88
N ALA A 473 30.98 -19.27 -0.84
CA ALA A 473 30.75 -20.74 -0.68
C ALA A 473 29.99 -20.95 0.67
N GLN A 474 28.98 -21.81 0.88
CA GLN A 474 28.48 -23.07 0.27
C GLN A 474 29.17 -24.37 0.75
N GLN A 475 28.83 -24.84 1.96
CA GLN A 475 28.41 -26.22 2.33
C GLN A 475 28.19 -26.27 3.87
N VAL A 476 27.08 -26.76 4.45
CA VAL A 476 26.41 -28.08 4.49
C VAL A 476 26.81 -28.94 5.71
N VAL A 477 25.88 -28.99 6.66
CA VAL A 477 25.46 -30.11 7.54
C VAL A 477 26.52 -31.07 8.12
N ALA A 478 26.61 -31.08 9.46
CA ALA A 478 26.83 -32.31 10.23
C ALA A 478 26.16 -32.23 11.63
N MET A 479 25.36 -33.23 11.97
CA MET A 479 25.01 -33.60 13.36
C MET A 479 26.16 -34.53 13.90
N THR A 480 26.29 -34.95 15.17
CA THR A 480 25.39 -34.97 16.34
C THR A 480 26.21 -35.21 17.63
N SER A 481 25.76 -34.71 18.80
CA SER A 481 25.98 -35.30 20.15
C SER A 481 27.44 -35.41 20.68
N ASN A 482 27.76 -35.46 21.98
CA ASN A 482 26.95 -35.64 23.21
C ASN A 482 27.76 -35.23 24.47
N ILE A 483 27.15 -35.36 25.67
CA ILE A 483 27.77 -35.49 27.01
C ILE A 483 28.31 -34.21 27.70
N LYS A 484 27.56 -33.78 28.75
CA LYS A 484 27.94 -33.49 30.17
C LYS A 484 29.23 -32.70 30.50
N SER A 485 29.34 -31.98 31.62
CA SER A 485 28.42 -31.54 32.70
C SER A 485 29.23 -30.68 33.68
N GLU A 486 28.55 -29.86 34.48
CA GLU A 486 29.10 -29.23 35.71
C GLU A 486 30.34 -28.30 35.50
N ASP A 487 30.64 -27.31 36.33
CA ASP A 487 30.01 -26.87 37.58
C ASP A 487 29.89 -25.33 37.63
N ALA A 488 29.13 -24.81 38.60
CA ALA A 488 29.06 -23.37 38.87
C ALA A 488 29.06 -23.07 40.37
N GLU A 489 29.94 -22.19 40.83
CA GLU A 489 29.75 -21.48 42.10
C GLU A 489 30.29 -20.04 42.03
N ALA A 490 29.93 -19.22 43.01
CA ALA A 490 29.88 -17.75 42.87
C ALA A 490 30.66 -16.99 43.95
N SER A 491 30.98 -15.72 43.69
CA SER A 491 31.27 -14.76 44.77
C SER A 491 30.98 -13.29 44.41
N ILE A 492 29.92 -12.76 45.02
CA ILE A 492 29.82 -11.50 45.80
C ILE A 492 30.37 -10.17 45.19
N CYS A 493 29.52 -9.12 45.24
CA CYS A 493 29.73 -7.72 44.82
C CYS A 493 30.14 -6.81 46.05
N PRO A 494 29.94 -5.45 46.13
CA PRO A 494 29.56 -4.40 45.16
C PRO A 494 30.30 -3.00 45.30
N ALA A 495 29.84 -1.99 44.51
CA ALA A 495 29.96 -0.51 44.72
C ALA A 495 31.37 0.15 44.61
N GLU A 496 31.59 1.48 44.47
CA GLU A 496 30.79 2.73 44.33
C GLU A 496 31.26 3.49 43.04
N MET A 497 30.60 4.44 42.33
CA MET A 497 29.75 5.63 42.56
C MET A 497 30.48 7.00 42.68
N LYS A 498 29.94 8.06 42.02
CA LYS A 498 30.30 9.53 42.03
C LYS A 498 31.44 9.96 41.05
N THR A 499 31.53 11.10 40.34
CA THR A 499 30.77 12.35 40.02
C THR A 499 31.45 13.68 40.42
N SER A 500 31.93 14.48 39.44
CA SER A 500 32.12 15.96 39.44
C SER A 500 32.63 16.40 38.04
N THR A 501 32.05 17.31 37.24
CA THR A 501 31.70 18.76 37.35
C THR A 501 32.87 19.75 37.36
N HIS A 502 32.98 20.63 36.34
CA HIS A 502 33.28 22.07 36.51
C HIS A 502 33.03 22.94 35.25
N ASP A 503 32.63 24.20 35.48
CA ASP A 503 32.44 25.36 34.56
C ASP A 503 33.67 26.33 34.64
N PRO A 504 33.81 27.54 33.99
CA PRO A 504 32.83 28.42 33.29
C PRO A 504 33.29 29.19 31.99
N GLU A 505 32.48 30.18 31.53
CA GLU A 505 32.70 31.24 30.48
C GLU A 505 33.85 32.26 30.82
N PRO A 506 34.38 33.14 29.89
CA PRO A 506 33.67 34.35 29.38
C PRO A 506 34.07 34.92 27.97
N ARG A 507 33.55 36.11 27.59
CA ARG A 507 33.76 36.90 26.32
C ARG A 507 34.58 38.20 26.57
N PRO A 508 35.10 39.01 25.57
CA PRO A 508 34.29 40.00 24.78
C PRO A 508 34.87 40.63 23.44
N ALA A 509 34.06 41.48 22.74
CA ALA A 509 34.43 42.68 21.91
C ALA A 509 35.20 42.54 20.53
N LYS A 510 35.25 43.47 19.53
CA LYS A 510 34.50 44.71 19.09
C LYS A 510 34.95 45.21 17.65
N CYS A 511 34.13 46.04 16.96
CA CYS A 511 34.45 47.06 15.88
C CYS A 511 34.86 46.64 14.42
N VAL A 512 34.92 47.51 13.36
CA VAL A 512 33.94 48.49 12.75
C VAL A 512 34.54 49.32 11.53
N ARG A 513 33.79 49.51 10.40
CA ARG A 513 33.90 50.57 9.30
C ARG A 513 35.19 50.61 8.38
N ILE A 514 35.32 51.28 7.21
CA ILE A 514 34.43 51.95 6.17
C ILE A 514 35.09 52.02 4.75
N SER A 515 34.37 52.53 3.73
CA SER A 515 34.69 52.79 2.30
C SER A 515 35.71 53.90 1.95
N GLU A 516 36.08 53.97 0.65
CA GLU A 516 36.26 55.15 -0.25
C GLU A 516 36.33 54.60 -1.72
N ASP A 517 35.81 55.14 -2.85
CA ASP A 517 35.36 56.46 -3.37
C ASP A 517 36.50 57.34 -3.95
N ASP A 518 36.50 57.97 -5.16
CA ASP A 518 35.59 58.09 -6.36
C ASP A 518 36.40 58.54 -7.64
N GLY A 519 35.82 58.66 -8.86
CA GLY A 519 36.48 59.30 -10.04
C GLY A 519 35.69 59.46 -11.37
N VAL A 520 35.26 60.70 -11.72
CA VAL A 520 34.50 61.05 -12.94
C VAL A 520 35.07 62.29 -13.67
N VAL A 521 35.23 62.26 -15.01
CA VAL A 521 35.30 63.45 -15.91
C VAL A 521 34.76 63.14 -17.33
N ALA A 522 34.03 64.10 -17.93
CA ALA A 522 33.73 64.22 -19.37
C ALA A 522 33.77 65.72 -19.77
N PRO A 523 33.89 66.12 -21.07
CA PRO A 523 32.68 66.30 -21.91
C PRO A 523 32.84 66.11 -23.44
N ASN A 524 31.71 66.30 -24.16
CA ASN A 524 31.48 66.23 -25.63
C ASN A 524 31.95 67.53 -26.38
N PRO A 525 31.62 67.83 -27.67
CA PRO A 525 30.91 67.06 -28.72
C PRO A 525 31.49 67.16 -30.18
N SER A 526 30.89 66.43 -31.15
CA SER A 526 30.20 67.00 -32.36
C SER A 526 30.16 66.08 -33.61
N SER A 527 29.18 66.34 -34.49
CA SER A 527 29.00 65.94 -35.91
C SER A 527 28.80 64.46 -36.30
N ALA A 528 27.76 64.26 -37.13
CA ALA A 528 27.48 63.10 -38.01
C ALA A 528 27.71 63.55 -39.49
N PRO A 529 27.40 62.81 -40.60
CA PRO A 529 26.52 61.63 -40.74
C PRO A 529 27.00 60.50 -41.72
N ALA A 530 26.11 59.52 -41.97
CA ALA A 530 26.19 58.42 -42.95
C ALA A 530 27.27 57.33 -42.66
N ASP A 531 27.10 56.06 -43.07
CA ASP A 531 26.22 55.49 -44.10
C ASP A 531 25.72 54.04 -43.78
N LEU A 532 24.97 53.44 -44.70
CA LEU A 532 24.21 52.18 -44.61
C LEU A 532 25.02 50.89 -44.37
N LYS A 533 24.51 50.00 -43.51
CA LYS A 533 24.40 48.55 -43.82
C LYS A 533 23.41 47.78 -42.92
N VAL A 534 22.81 46.74 -43.49
CA VAL A 534 21.73 45.91 -42.90
C VAL A 534 22.21 44.47 -42.66
N LYS A 535 21.79 43.87 -41.53
CA LYS A 535 21.48 42.43 -41.30
C LYS A 535 20.86 42.30 -39.88
N THR A 536 19.58 41.94 -39.72
CA THR A 536 18.93 40.61 -39.80
C THR A 536 18.88 39.87 -38.45
N GLU A 537 17.71 39.92 -37.78
CA GLU A 537 16.96 38.86 -37.02
C GLU A 537 17.66 37.91 -35.99
N PRO A 538 16.94 37.27 -35.02
CA PRO A 538 15.54 37.42 -34.55
C PRO A 538 15.34 37.43 -32.98
N ASP A 539 14.06 37.42 -32.57
CA ASP A 539 13.43 36.75 -31.40
C ASP A 539 13.64 37.15 -29.90
N GLU A 540 12.54 37.68 -29.34
CA GLU A 540 11.68 37.14 -28.25
C GLU A 540 12.10 36.95 -26.75
N ASN A 541 11.04 37.09 -25.91
CA ASN A 541 10.83 36.63 -24.51
C ASN A 541 11.44 37.35 -23.27
N LEU A 542 10.55 38.04 -22.52
CA LEU A 542 10.13 37.89 -21.09
C LEU A 542 11.14 37.42 -19.99
N PRO A 543 10.89 37.67 -18.67
CA PRO A 543 9.62 38.11 -18.02
C PRO A 543 9.76 39.21 -16.92
N GLN A 544 8.64 39.66 -16.31
CA GLN A 544 8.44 39.48 -14.85
C GLN A 544 7.04 39.84 -14.29
N ASN A 545 6.57 38.96 -13.40
CA ASN A 545 5.40 39.08 -12.51
C ASN A 545 5.44 40.30 -11.56
N LYS A 546 4.30 40.99 -11.35
CA LYS A 546 3.52 40.94 -10.07
C LYS A 546 2.29 41.87 -9.99
N SER A 547 1.15 41.26 -9.64
CA SER A 547 0.00 41.77 -8.85
C SER A 547 -0.19 43.27 -8.56
N ALA A 548 -1.34 43.83 -8.99
CA ALA A 548 -2.02 44.95 -8.31
C ALA A 548 -3.54 44.94 -8.56
N ALA A 549 -4.33 45.48 -7.61
CA ALA A 549 -5.79 45.37 -7.58
C ALA A 549 -6.54 46.22 -8.64
N ARG A 550 -7.57 45.63 -9.28
CA ARG A 550 -8.59 46.40 -10.03
C ARG A 550 -9.76 46.80 -9.12
N LYS A 551 -9.82 48.09 -8.76
CA LYS A 551 -11.02 48.72 -8.19
C LYS A 551 -12.13 48.76 -9.25
N ARG A 552 -13.38 48.49 -8.87
CA ARG A 552 -14.54 48.73 -9.76
C ARG A 552 -14.76 50.25 -9.93
N LYS A 553 -15.05 50.68 -11.16
CA LYS A 553 -15.66 51.97 -11.53
C LYS A 553 -16.69 51.71 -12.64
N PRO A 554 -17.70 52.60 -12.83
CA PRO A 554 -18.97 52.23 -13.45
C PRO A 554 -18.91 52.12 -14.98
N VAL A 555 -19.95 51.47 -15.53
CA VAL A 555 -20.27 51.46 -16.95
C VAL A 555 -20.98 52.77 -17.30
N GLU A 556 -20.59 53.43 -18.39
CA GLU A 556 -21.38 54.50 -19.00
C GLU A 556 -22.37 53.89 -20.00
N THR A 557 -23.66 54.09 -19.76
CA THR A 557 -24.75 53.53 -20.57
C THR A 557 -25.05 54.44 -21.76
N ILE A 558 -24.44 54.17 -22.92
CA ILE A 558 -24.78 54.89 -24.17
C ILE A 558 -26.26 54.66 -24.50
N HIS A 559 -27.06 55.73 -24.42
CA HIS A 559 -28.45 55.73 -24.88
C HIS A 559 -28.49 56.01 -26.38
N VAL A 560 -28.86 55.02 -27.18
CA VAL A 560 -29.17 55.20 -28.60
C VAL A 560 -30.64 55.59 -28.73
N THR A 561 -30.93 56.86 -28.99
CA THR A 561 -32.28 57.34 -29.28
C THR A 561 -32.61 57.12 -30.75
N SER A 562 -33.52 56.18 -31.03
CA SER A 562 -34.00 55.90 -32.39
C SER A 562 -34.89 57.03 -32.92
N SER A 563 -34.31 57.99 -33.65
CA SER A 563 -35.06 59.02 -34.39
C SER A 563 -35.33 58.57 -35.83
N SER A 564 -36.49 57.96 -36.06
CA SER A 564 -36.98 57.72 -37.42
C SER A 564 -37.55 59.00 -38.02
N SER A 565 -37.01 59.48 -39.14
CA SER A 565 -37.78 60.26 -40.10
C SER A 565 -37.47 59.82 -41.53
N MET A 566 -38.53 59.42 -42.22
CA MET A 566 -38.60 59.25 -43.67
C MET A 566 -39.53 60.36 -44.17
N GLU A 567 -38.97 61.52 -44.50
CA GLU A 567 -39.74 62.62 -45.09
C GLU A 567 -39.11 63.05 -46.42
N ASN A 568 -39.93 62.98 -47.46
CA ASN A 568 -39.56 63.37 -48.81
C ASN A 568 -39.44 64.90 -48.91
N GLN A 569 -38.46 65.38 -49.67
CA GLN A 569 -38.60 66.67 -50.32
C GLN A 569 -37.83 66.69 -51.64
N CYS A 570 -38.60 66.65 -52.73
CA CYS A 570 -38.13 67.02 -54.05
C CYS A 570 -38.37 68.53 -54.20
N ALA A 571 -37.30 69.30 -54.34
CA ALA A 571 -37.33 70.75 -54.54
C ALA A 571 -36.18 71.16 -55.46
N GLN A 572 -36.39 72.24 -56.21
CA GLN A 572 -35.49 72.66 -57.30
C GLN A 572 -34.20 73.30 -56.80
N GLN A 573 -33.08 72.97 -57.44
CA GLN A 573 -32.36 73.93 -58.29
C GLN A 573 -31.66 73.19 -59.43
#